data_AF-A0A7V9W2U2-F1
#
_entry.id   AF-A0A7V9W2U2-F1
#
_cell.length_a   1.000
_cell.length_b   1.000
_cell.length_c   1.000
_cell.angle_alpha   90.00
_cell.angle_beta   90.00
_cell.angle_gamma   90.00
#
_symmetry.space_group_name_H-M   'P 1'
#
loop_
_entity.id
_entity.type
_entity.pdbx_description
1 polymer ?
#
loop_
_entity_poly.entity_id
_entity_poly.type
_entity_poly.pdbx_seq_one_letter_code
_entity_poly.pdbx_strand_id
1 'polypeptide(L)'
;MFRQLFSALTSENTINLAFEDLTQMLHDGAWMFDRANEVLHSSAPADQVREPLYERDRSINELERSIRRKILRHLTVNPGHDVAICLALMSVAKDAERIGDYCKNVFEVGHFYREGFHVTKYQEPLDLVASKVADMFGLVIKAADKSDEASARKALMVAREVRPHCDRLIKELFRDEDKVEFHEAVAYSLLARHYKRVAAHLANIATAALGRLEDLDFYPDEDDGDA
;
A
#
# COMPACT_ATOMS: atom_id res chain seq x y z
N MET A 1 29.56 8.80 -29.67
CA MET A 1 29.27 9.53 -28.43
C MET A 1 27.83 10.05 -28.37
N PHE A 2 27.36 10.93 -29.26
CA PHE A 2 25.97 11.43 -29.23
C PHE A 2 24.88 10.38 -29.52
N ARG A 3 25.16 9.37 -30.36
CA ARG A 3 24.24 8.23 -30.61
C ARG A 3 24.08 7.30 -29.40
N GLN A 4 25.11 7.21 -28.53
CA GLN A 4 25.05 6.46 -27.26
C GLN A 4 24.32 7.26 -26.16
N LEU A 5 24.43 8.60 -26.18
CA LEU A 5 23.57 9.49 -25.38
C LEU A 5 22.09 9.39 -25.82
N PHE A 6 21.83 9.32 -27.13
CA PHE A 6 20.48 9.13 -27.69
C PHE A 6 19.94 7.70 -27.48
N SER A 7 20.79 6.68 -27.43
CA SER A 7 20.36 5.32 -27.08
C SER A 7 20.16 5.12 -25.58
N ALA A 8 20.79 5.93 -24.72
CA ALA A 8 20.43 6.01 -23.29
C ALA A 8 19.12 6.82 -23.06
N LEU A 9 18.63 7.49 -24.11
CA LEU A 9 17.39 8.24 -24.20
C LEU A 9 16.26 7.42 -24.86
N THR A 10 16.49 6.15 -25.21
CA THR A 10 15.45 5.31 -25.80
C THR A 10 14.26 5.17 -24.85
N SER A 11 13.10 5.48 -25.40
CA SER A 11 11.76 5.43 -24.83
C SER A 11 11.47 4.17 -24.00
N GLU A 12 11.83 3.00 -24.51
CA GLU A 12 11.64 1.71 -23.83
C GLU A 12 12.35 1.62 -22.48
N ASN A 13 13.52 2.27 -22.33
CA ASN A 13 14.27 2.21 -21.07
C ASN A 13 13.69 3.14 -19.99
N THR A 14 13.10 4.28 -20.38
CA THR A 14 12.63 5.26 -19.38
C THR A 14 11.40 4.78 -18.62
N ILE A 15 10.50 4.05 -19.30
CA ILE A 15 9.32 3.45 -18.68
C ILE A 15 9.71 2.25 -17.81
N ASN A 16 10.62 1.40 -18.26
CA ASN A 16 11.14 0.29 -17.45
C ASN A 16 11.75 0.79 -16.13
N LEU A 17 12.58 1.85 -16.19
CA LEU A 17 13.12 2.50 -14.99
C LEU A 17 12.06 3.10 -14.07
N ALA A 18 10.86 3.41 -14.57
CA ALA A 18 9.76 3.91 -13.75
C ALA A 18 8.97 2.76 -13.09
N PHE A 19 8.89 1.59 -13.75
CA PHE A 19 8.40 0.36 -13.13
C PHE A 19 9.35 -0.18 -12.06
N GLU A 20 10.67 -0.07 -12.27
CA GLU A 20 11.67 -0.40 -11.26
C GLU A 20 11.51 0.48 -10.01
N ASP A 21 11.34 1.80 -10.20
CA ASP A 21 11.06 2.72 -9.10
C ASP A 21 9.78 2.32 -8.35
N LEU A 22 8.69 1.99 -9.06
CA LEU A 22 7.43 1.55 -8.46
C LEU A 22 7.63 0.27 -7.64
N THR A 23 8.37 -0.70 -8.17
CA THR A 23 8.67 -1.96 -7.49
C THR A 23 9.48 -1.71 -6.22
N GLN A 24 10.45 -0.79 -6.27
CA GLN A 24 11.19 -0.37 -5.08
C GLN A 24 10.28 0.31 -4.04
N MET A 25 9.35 1.18 -4.47
CA MET A 25 8.37 1.79 -3.56
C MET A 25 7.51 0.73 -2.85
N LEU A 26 7.11 -0.33 -3.55
CA LEU A 26 6.34 -1.43 -2.97
C LEU A 26 7.15 -2.25 -1.95
N HIS A 27 8.43 -2.52 -2.25
CA HIS A 27 9.33 -3.16 -1.29
C HIS A 27 9.57 -2.29 -0.06
N ASP A 28 9.70 -0.97 -0.25
CA ASP A 28 9.85 -0.03 0.85
C ASP A 28 8.60 0.02 1.72
N GLY A 29 7.41 0.07 1.10
CA GLY A 29 6.13 0.01 1.79
C GLY A 29 5.93 -1.29 2.58
N ALA A 30 6.28 -2.44 1.99
CA ALA A 30 6.19 -3.74 2.66
C ALA A 30 7.07 -3.78 3.91
N TRP A 31 8.33 -3.33 3.79
CA TRP A 31 9.24 -3.24 4.92
C TRP A 31 8.70 -2.30 6.01
N MET A 32 8.18 -1.13 5.63
CA MET A 32 7.62 -0.16 6.57
C MET A 32 6.43 -0.75 7.32
N PHE A 33 5.54 -1.45 6.61
CA PHE A 33 4.39 -2.13 7.20
C PHE A 33 4.83 -3.17 8.23
N ASP A 34 5.77 -4.05 7.87
CA ASP A 34 6.27 -5.09 8.77
C ASP A 34 6.89 -4.50 10.02
N ARG A 35 7.79 -3.50 9.87
CA ARG A 35 8.44 -2.86 11.03
C ARG A 35 7.46 -2.11 11.91
N ALA A 36 6.46 -1.46 11.32
CA ALA A 36 5.42 -0.76 12.08
C ALA A 36 4.63 -1.75 12.97
N ASN A 37 4.30 -2.93 12.43
CA ASN A 37 3.63 -3.98 13.18
C ASN A 37 4.53 -4.64 14.24
N GLU A 38 5.83 -4.78 14.00
CA GLU A 38 6.76 -5.25 15.04
C GLU A 38 6.81 -4.30 16.24
N VAL A 39 6.77 -2.99 16.01
CA VAL A 39 6.67 -1.99 17.08
C VAL A 39 5.35 -2.13 17.83
N LEU A 40 4.25 -2.29 17.10
CA LEU A 40 2.92 -2.50 17.67
C LEU A 40 2.86 -3.72 18.60
N HIS A 41 3.49 -4.82 18.21
CA HIS A 41 3.58 -6.05 19.00
C HIS A 41 4.74 -6.07 20.00
N SER A 42 5.39 -4.93 20.25
CA SER A 42 6.54 -4.81 21.16
C SER A 42 7.68 -5.79 20.84
N SER A 43 7.75 -6.25 19.58
CA SER A 43 8.79 -7.16 19.06
C SER A 43 10.02 -6.39 18.56
N ALA A 44 9.87 -5.09 18.32
CA ALA A 44 10.96 -4.16 18.04
C ALA A 44 10.77 -2.83 18.79
N PRO A 45 11.84 -2.20 19.29
CA PRO A 45 11.73 -0.93 19.99
C PRO A 45 11.56 0.23 19.00
N ALA A 46 10.60 1.12 19.29
CA ALA A 46 10.16 2.16 18.35
C ALA A 46 11.25 3.17 17.96
N ASP A 47 12.20 3.44 18.87
CA ASP A 47 13.34 4.34 18.65
C ASP A 47 14.31 3.81 17.58
N GLN A 48 14.48 2.48 17.49
CA GLN A 48 15.33 1.86 16.47
C GLN A 48 14.64 1.81 15.09
N VAL A 49 13.32 1.74 15.07
CA VAL A 49 12.54 1.68 13.82
C VAL A 49 12.25 3.06 13.24
N ARG A 50 12.16 4.09 14.09
CA ARG A 50 11.72 5.43 13.70
C ARG A 50 12.52 6.01 12.53
N GLU A 51 13.83 6.18 12.69
CA GLU A 51 14.62 6.88 11.66
C GLU A 51 14.62 6.12 10.32
N PRO A 52 14.90 4.79 10.27
CA PRO A 52 14.87 4.06 9.01
C PRO A 52 13.49 4.05 8.33
N LEU A 53 12.40 4.07 9.12
CA LEU A 53 11.04 4.15 8.58
C LEU A 53 10.78 5.52 7.92
N TYR A 54 11.15 6.62 8.57
CA TYR A 54 10.99 7.96 7.99
C TYR A 54 11.96 8.22 6.81
N GLU A 55 13.13 7.58 6.79
CA GLU A 55 14.01 7.57 5.61
C GLU A 55 13.35 6.89 4.41
N ARG A 56 12.67 5.75 4.62
CA ARG A 56 11.95 5.04 3.56
C ARG A 56 10.70 5.80 3.09
N ASP A 57 9.95 6.44 4.00
CA ASP A 57 8.85 7.36 3.62
C ASP A 57 9.36 8.49 2.70
N ARG A 58 10.53 9.07 3.00
CA ARG A 58 11.18 10.07 2.15
C ARG A 58 11.65 9.49 0.82
N SER A 59 12.24 8.29 0.82
CA SER A 59 12.64 7.56 -0.38
C SER A 59 11.46 7.33 -1.32
N ILE A 60 10.33 6.84 -0.79
CA ILE A 60 9.08 6.64 -1.56
C ILE A 60 8.63 7.94 -2.22
N ASN A 61 8.62 9.06 -1.47
CA ASN A 61 8.29 10.37 -2.01
C ASN A 61 9.23 10.83 -3.14
N GLU A 62 10.53 10.53 -3.03
CA GLU A 62 11.52 10.85 -4.06
C GLU A 62 11.37 9.98 -5.31
N LEU A 63 11.05 8.69 -5.14
CA LEU A 63 10.76 7.76 -6.22
C LEU A 63 9.48 8.16 -6.96
N GLU A 64 8.43 8.61 -6.27
CA GLU A 64 7.21 9.12 -6.89
C GLU A 64 7.50 10.33 -7.81
N ARG A 65 8.33 11.27 -7.35
CA ARG A 65 8.81 12.40 -8.16
C ARG A 65 9.72 11.96 -9.30
N SER A 66 10.51 10.90 -9.11
CA SER A 66 11.33 10.29 -10.16
C SER A 66 10.47 9.70 -11.28
N ILE A 67 9.46 8.90 -10.93
CA ILE A 67 8.49 8.32 -11.86
C ILE A 67 7.81 9.41 -12.69
N ARG A 68 7.30 10.47 -12.04
CA ARG A 68 6.67 11.60 -12.76
C ARG A 68 7.60 12.25 -13.79
N ARG A 69 8.88 12.46 -13.44
CA ARG A 69 9.88 13.01 -14.37
C ARG A 69 10.18 12.06 -15.53
N LYS A 70 10.30 10.75 -15.26
CA LYS A 70 10.52 9.71 -16.27
C LYS A 70 9.35 9.66 -17.26
N ILE A 71 8.11 9.67 -16.76
CA ILE A 71 6.90 9.71 -17.59
C ILE A 71 6.85 10.97 -18.45
N LEU A 72 7.09 12.16 -17.87
CA LEU A 72 7.07 13.41 -18.64
C LEU A 72 8.11 13.40 -19.76
N ARG A 73 9.32 12.89 -19.48
CA ARG A 73 10.39 12.73 -20.48
C ARG A 73 9.96 11.77 -21.58
N HIS A 74 9.38 10.62 -21.23
CA HIS A 74 8.90 9.62 -22.20
C HIS A 74 7.86 10.20 -23.14
N LEU A 75 6.83 10.85 -22.61
CA LEU A 75 5.75 11.44 -23.42
C LEU A 75 6.21 12.63 -24.27
N THR A 76 7.23 13.37 -23.81
CA THR A 76 7.84 14.46 -24.60
C THR A 76 8.64 13.92 -25.78
N VAL A 77 9.38 12.82 -25.58
CA VAL A 77 10.19 12.19 -26.63
C VAL A 77 9.33 11.36 -27.59
N ASN A 78 8.22 10.79 -27.12
CA ASN A 78 7.30 9.95 -27.90
C ASN A 78 5.86 10.48 -27.83
N PRO A 79 5.57 11.64 -28.45
CA PRO A 79 4.23 12.22 -28.42
C PRO A 79 3.17 11.22 -28.90
N GLY A 80 2.11 11.05 -28.12
CA GLY A 80 0.96 10.20 -28.45
C GLY A 80 1.15 8.69 -28.23
N HIS A 81 2.34 8.22 -27.84
CA HIS A 81 2.60 6.81 -27.55
C HIS A 81 2.52 6.53 -26.04
N ASP A 82 2.08 5.33 -25.67
CA ASP A 82 2.02 4.82 -24.29
C ASP A 82 1.29 5.71 -23.27
N VAL A 83 0.38 6.58 -23.73
CA VAL A 83 -0.33 7.54 -22.87
C VAL A 83 -1.10 6.83 -21.77
N ALA A 84 -1.82 5.75 -22.11
CA ALA A 84 -2.59 4.96 -21.14
C ALA A 84 -1.71 4.34 -20.05
N ILE A 85 -0.56 3.76 -20.42
CA ILE A 85 0.40 3.17 -19.49
C ILE A 85 1.00 4.25 -18.60
N CYS A 86 1.37 5.40 -19.15
CA CYS A 86 1.88 6.54 -18.40
C CYS A 86 0.87 7.06 -17.36
N LEU A 87 -0.41 7.18 -17.73
CA LEU A 87 -1.47 7.60 -16.80
C LEU A 87 -1.67 6.58 -15.68
N ALA A 88 -1.69 5.28 -16.03
CA ALA A 88 -1.74 4.19 -15.05
C ALA A 88 -0.59 4.30 -14.05
N LEU A 89 0.64 4.46 -14.56
CA LEU A 89 1.85 4.52 -13.76
C LEU A 89 1.87 5.74 -12.82
N MET A 90 1.36 6.90 -13.26
CA MET A 90 1.16 8.05 -12.37
C MET A 90 0.20 7.75 -11.23
N SER A 91 -0.90 7.03 -11.50
CA SER A 91 -1.90 6.67 -10.49
C SER A 91 -1.30 5.72 -9.46
N VAL A 92 -0.71 4.60 -9.90
CA VAL A 92 -0.17 3.60 -8.98
C VAL A 92 1.06 4.07 -8.21
N ALA A 93 1.85 5.00 -8.76
CA ALA A 93 2.93 5.64 -8.02
C ALA A 93 2.38 6.46 -6.84
N LYS A 94 1.27 7.17 -7.05
CA LYS A 94 0.58 7.89 -5.97
C LYS A 94 -0.04 6.91 -4.96
N ASP A 95 -0.62 5.80 -5.40
CA ASP A 95 -1.10 4.75 -4.48
C ASP A 95 0.03 4.20 -3.62
N ALA A 96 1.22 3.95 -4.20
CA ALA A 96 2.40 3.49 -3.48
C ALA A 96 2.92 4.53 -2.46
N GLU A 97 2.88 5.82 -2.78
CA GLU A 97 3.17 6.90 -1.83
C GLU A 97 2.19 6.89 -0.64
N ARG A 98 0.90 6.74 -0.92
CA ARG A 98 -0.13 6.64 0.12
C ARG A 98 0.06 5.44 1.01
N ILE A 99 0.48 4.30 0.47
CA ILE A 99 0.84 3.13 1.26
C ILE A 99 1.96 3.48 2.27
N GLY A 100 3.02 4.16 1.83
CA GLY A 100 4.09 4.63 2.70
C GLY A 100 3.58 5.49 3.86
N ASP A 101 2.74 6.50 3.55
CA ASP A 101 2.15 7.39 4.56
C ASP A 101 1.26 6.63 5.55
N TYR A 102 0.46 5.67 5.09
CA TYR A 102 -0.34 4.83 5.99
C TYR A 102 0.50 3.87 6.84
N CYS A 103 1.62 3.35 6.33
CA CYS A 103 2.54 2.55 7.13
C CYS A 103 3.20 3.40 8.23
N LYS A 104 3.56 4.66 7.94
CA LYS A 104 4.00 5.62 8.95
C LYS A 104 2.92 5.87 10.00
N ASN A 105 1.65 6.04 9.59
CA ASN A 105 0.54 6.19 10.54
C ASN A 105 0.36 4.95 11.44
N VAL A 106 0.52 3.73 10.92
CA VAL A 106 0.53 2.49 11.74
C VAL A 106 1.66 2.54 12.77
N PHE A 107 2.87 2.90 12.35
CA PHE A 107 4.01 3.04 13.25
C PHE A 107 3.74 4.07 14.35
N GLU A 108 3.14 5.21 14.01
CA GLU A 108 2.80 6.26 14.97
C GLU A 108 1.82 5.76 16.04
N VAL A 109 0.82 4.94 15.68
CA VAL A 109 -0.07 4.30 16.67
C VAL A 109 0.74 3.45 17.66
N GLY A 110 1.61 2.55 17.19
CA GLY A 110 2.45 1.73 18.08
C GLY A 110 3.50 2.54 18.85
N HIS A 111 3.94 3.67 18.31
CA HIS A 111 4.88 4.57 18.99
C HIS A 111 4.21 5.34 20.15
N PHE A 112 2.97 5.77 19.96
CA PHE A 112 2.18 6.54 20.95
C PHE A 112 1.47 5.64 21.97
N TYR A 113 0.99 4.46 21.55
CA TYR A 113 0.28 3.52 22.40
C TYR A 113 1.17 2.31 22.73
N ARG A 114 1.78 2.32 23.92
CA ARG A 114 2.75 1.30 24.36
C ARG A 114 2.23 0.38 25.46
N GLU A 115 0.99 0.57 25.89
CA GLU A 115 0.40 -0.19 26.98
C GLU A 115 0.11 -1.64 26.58
N GLY A 116 -0.02 -1.90 25.27
CA GLY A 116 -0.30 -3.22 24.72
C GLY A 116 -1.80 -3.44 24.52
N PHE A 117 -2.12 -4.44 23.70
CA PHE A 117 -3.50 -4.84 23.40
C PHE A 117 -3.89 -5.98 24.33
N HIS A 118 -5.03 -5.83 25.01
CA HIS A 118 -5.47 -6.76 26.05
C HIS A 118 -6.83 -7.39 25.72
N VAL A 119 -7.58 -6.80 24.80
CA VAL A 119 -8.90 -7.28 24.43
C VAL A 119 -8.82 -8.19 23.22
N THR A 120 -8.63 -9.49 23.48
CA THR A 120 -8.47 -10.56 22.47
C THR A 120 -9.53 -10.52 21.37
N LYS A 121 -10.77 -10.19 21.70
CA LYS A 121 -11.90 -10.04 20.76
C LYS A 121 -11.58 -9.09 19.59
N TYR A 122 -10.78 -8.04 19.84
CA TYR A 122 -10.40 -7.04 18.82
C TYR A 122 -8.97 -7.26 18.31
N GLN A 123 -8.07 -7.73 19.16
CA GLN A 123 -6.70 -8.02 18.78
C GLN A 123 -6.60 -9.14 17.74
N GLU A 124 -7.21 -10.31 17.96
CA GLU A 124 -7.06 -11.45 17.04
C GLU A 124 -7.55 -11.13 15.61
N PRO A 125 -8.73 -10.50 15.40
CA PRO A 125 -9.15 -10.11 14.06
C PRO A 125 -8.23 -9.05 13.43
N LEU A 126 -7.69 -8.14 14.24
CA LEU A 126 -6.78 -7.11 13.76
C LEU A 126 -5.45 -7.71 13.29
N ASP A 127 -4.90 -8.66 14.05
CA ASP A 127 -3.66 -9.39 13.72
C ASP A 127 -3.84 -10.22 12.44
N LEU A 128 -5.02 -10.85 12.28
CA LEU A 128 -5.38 -11.54 11.04
C LEU A 128 -5.42 -10.58 9.83
N VAL A 129 -5.99 -9.38 10.00
CA VAL A 129 -5.99 -8.35 8.96
C VAL A 129 -4.56 -7.92 8.64
N ALA A 130 -3.72 -7.67 9.64
CA ALA A 130 -2.33 -7.28 9.44
C ALA A 130 -1.57 -8.35 8.62
N SER A 131 -1.71 -9.62 8.98
CA SER A 131 -1.12 -10.74 8.24
C SER A 131 -1.59 -10.80 6.79
N LYS A 132 -2.90 -10.62 6.54
CA LYS A 132 -3.44 -10.58 5.17
C LYS A 132 -2.89 -9.42 4.36
N VAL A 133 -2.75 -8.23 4.96
CA VAL A 133 -2.17 -7.07 4.28
C VAL A 133 -0.69 -7.27 3.98
N ALA A 134 0.08 -7.90 4.88
CA ALA A 134 1.47 -8.27 4.62
C ALA A 134 1.59 -9.25 3.44
N ASP A 135 0.73 -10.27 3.38
CA ASP A 135 0.66 -11.19 2.24
C ASP A 135 0.30 -10.49 0.92
N MET A 136 -0.58 -9.49 0.97
CA MET A 136 -0.96 -8.69 -0.20
C MET A 136 0.23 -7.97 -0.81
N PHE A 137 1.16 -7.41 -0.01
CA PHE A 137 2.39 -6.81 -0.55
C PHE A 137 3.14 -7.79 -1.45
N GLY A 138 3.35 -9.02 -0.97
CA GLY A 138 4.04 -10.06 -1.73
C GLY A 138 3.33 -10.43 -3.04
N LEU A 139 1.99 -10.41 -3.05
CA LEU A 139 1.20 -10.65 -4.26
C LEU A 139 1.29 -9.48 -5.25
N VAL A 140 1.18 -8.24 -4.77
CA VAL A 140 1.23 -7.03 -5.60
C VAL A 140 2.63 -6.82 -6.18
N ILE A 141 3.69 -7.07 -5.42
CA ILE A 141 5.07 -7.01 -5.92
C ILE A 141 5.27 -8.03 -7.05
N LYS A 142 4.79 -9.27 -6.89
CA LYS A 142 4.87 -10.29 -7.95
C LYS A 142 4.06 -9.90 -9.19
N ALA A 143 2.88 -9.33 -9.00
CA ALA A 143 2.06 -8.84 -10.08
C ALA A 143 2.73 -7.69 -10.85
N ALA A 144 3.37 -6.75 -10.14
CA ALA A 144 4.06 -5.61 -10.73
C ALA A 144 5.36 -5.99 -11.47
N ASP A 145 6.14 -6.94 -10.92
CA ASP A 145 7.43 -7.38 -11.49
C ASP A 145 7.27 -8.27 -12.73
N LYS A 146 6.28 -9.18 -12.72
CA LYS A 146 6.15 -10.25 -13.74
C LYS A 146 4.87 -10.19 -14.57
N SER A 147 4.08 -9.13 -14.44
CA SER A 147 2.71 -9.07 -14.99
C SER A 147 1.89 -10.30 -14.61
N ASP A 148 2.08 -10.80 -13.39
CA ASP A 148 1.44 -12.02 -12.91
C ASP A 148 -0.02 -11.74 -12.56
N GLU A 149 -0.91 -11.94 -13.53
CA GLU A 149 -2.35 -11.71 -13.37
C GLU A 149 -2.97 -12.57 -12.26
N ALA A 150 -2.44 -13.76 -12.01
CA ALA A 150 -2.97 -14.65 -10.97
C ALA A 150 -2.75 -14.06 -9.58
N SER A 151 -1.55 -13.51 -9.35
CA SER A 151 -1.17 -12.81 -8.12
C SER A 151 -1.98 -11.53 -7.95
N ALA A 152 -2.20 -10.77 -9.02
CA ALA A 152 -3.06 -9.59 -9.00
C ALA A 152 -4.51 -9.96 -8.59
N ARG A 153 -5.12 -10.97 -9.23
CA ARG A 153 -6.48 -11.44 -8.88
C ARG A 153 -6.55 -11.91 -7.43
N LYS A 154 -5.53 -12.64 -6.96
CA LYS A 154 -5.47 -13.09 -5.56
C LYS A 154 -5.37 -11.89 -4.59
N ALA A 155 -4.58 -10.87 -4.91
CA ALA A 155 -4.49 -9.66 -4.08
C ALA A 155 -5.86 -8.96 -3.98
N LEU A 156 -6.61 -8.87 -5.09
CA LEU A 156 -7.96 -8.31 -5.08
C LEU A 156 -8.95 -9.12 -4.24
N MET A 157 -8.87 -10.46 -4.28
CA MET A 157 -9.68 -11.32 -3.40
C MET A 157 -9.37 -11.05 -1.92
N VAL A 158 -8.09 -10.98 -1.55
CA VAL A 158 -7.69 -10.69 -0.16
C VAL A 158 -8.18 -9.30 0.27
N ALA A 159 -8.12 -8.29 -0.61
CA ALA A 159 -8.64 -6.95 -0.33
C ALA A 159 -10.16 -6.94 -0.04
N ARG A 160 -10.93 -7.72 -0.82
CA ARG A 160 -12.39 -7.91 -0.61
C ARG A 160 -12.68 -8.56 0.74
N GLU A 161 -11.81 -9.45 1.23
CA GLU A 161 -11.94 -10.03 2.56
C GLU A 161 -11.56 -9.04 3.68
N VAL A 162 -10.47 -8.29 3.54
CA VAL A 162 -9.97 -7.37 4.58
C VAL A 162 -10.99 -6.26 4.91
N ARG A 163 -11.62 -5.67 3.88
CA ARG A 163 -12.48 -4.49 4.04
C ARG A 163 -13.66 -4.70 5.01
N PRO A 164 -14.49 -5.75 4.89
CA PRO A 164 -15.54 -6.03 5.86
C PRO A 164 -15.04 -6.34 7.27
N HIS A 165 -13.85 -6.93 7.42
CA HIS A 165 -13.30 -7.24 8.74
C HIS A 165 -12.96 -5.96 9.51
N CYS A 166 -12.29 -5.00 8.86
CA CYS A 166 -12.02 -3.69 9.45
C CYS A 166 -13.32 -2.94 9.81
N ASP A 167 -14.32 -2.97 8.93
CA ASP A 167 -15.59 -2.27 9.16
C ASP A 167 -16.39 -2.89 10.31
N ARG A 168 -16.41 -4.23 10.43
CA ARG A 168 -17.03 -4.91 11.56
C ARG A 168 -16.34 -4.58 12.88
N LEU A 169 -15.01 -4.63 12.91
CA LEU A 169 -14.22 -4.30 14.10
C LEU A 169 -14.57 -2.90 14.63
N ILE A 170 -14.58 -1.90 13.75
CA ILE A 170 -14.95 -0.52 14.13
C ILE A 170 -16.40 -0.43 14.60
N LYS A 171 -17.35 -1.06 13.90
CA LYS A 171 -18.78 -1.07 14.28
C LYS A 171 -19.00 -1.72 15.65
N GLU A 172 -18.24 -2.77 15.96
CA GLU A 172 -18.32 -3.45 17.25
C GLU A 172 -17.72 -2.63 18.38
N LEU A 173 -16.62 -1.89 18.15
CA LEU A 173 -16.04 -0.97 19.14
C LEU A 173 -17.03 0.12 19.56
N PHE A 174 -17.83 0.65 18.63
CA PHE A 174 -18.86 1.66 18.96
C PHE A 174 -19.98 1.15 19.87
N ARG A 175 -20.13 -0.17 20.01
CA ARG A 175 -21.20 -0.80 20.81
C ARG A 175 -20.71 -1.39 22.12
N ASP A 176 -19.39 -1.40 22.35
CA ASP A 176 -18.77 -2.05 23.51
C ASP A 176 -18.34 -0.97 24.51
N GLU A 177 -19.23 -0.66 25.47
CA GLU A 177 -19.05 0.47 26.40
C GLU A 177 -18.22 0.11 27.64
N ASP A 178 -18.08 -1.18 27.97
CA ASP A 178 -17.56 -1.64 29.27
C ASP A 178 -16.30 -2.52 29.19
N LYS A 179 -15.84 -2.91 27.99
CA LYS A 179 -14.79 -3.95 27.84
C LYS A 179 -13.46 -3.45 27.28
N VAL A 180 -13.37 -2.20 26.86
CA VAL A 180 -12.17 -1.65 26.21
C VAL A 180 -11.86 -0.29 26.80
N GLU A 181 -10.63 -0.10 27.26
CA GLU A 181 -10.18 1.21 27.69
C GLU A 181 -10.23 2.20 26.51
N PHE A 182 -10.58 3.46 26.79
CA PHE A 182 -10.80 4.47 25.73
C PHE A 182 -9.61 4.60 24.77
N HIS A 183 -8.38 4.64 25.30
CA HIS A 183 -7.18 4.75 24.48
C HIS A 183 -6.90 3.50 23.64
N GLU A 184 -7.26 2.30 24.15
CA GLU A 184 -7.11 1.04 23.42
C GLU A 184 -8.13 0.96 22.28
N ALA A 185 -9.39 1.38 22.52
CA ALA A 185 -10.41 1.49 21.50
C ALA A 185 -10.01 2.47 20.38
N VAL A 186 -9.40 3.61 20.74
CA VAL A 186 -8.84 4.55 19.77
C VAL A 186 -7.75 3.88 18.94
N ALA A 187 -6.79 3.20 19.56
CA ALA A 187 -5.72 2.51 18.86
C ALA A 187 -6.26 1.45 17.87
N TYR A 188 -7.16 0.57 18.30
CA TYR A 188 -7.81 -0.42 17.43
C TYR A 188 -8.51 0.24 16.23
N SER A 189 -9.24 1.33 16.48
CA SER A 189 -9.98 2.03 15.42
C SER A 189 -9.06 2.65 14.36
N LEU A 190 -7.93 3.22 14.78
CA LEU A 190 -6.93 3.80 13.90
C LEU A 190 -6.25 2.71 13.08
N LEU A 191 -5.82 1.61 13.71
CA LEU A 191 -5.17 0.49 13.03
C LEU A 191 -6.08 -0.15 11.99
N ALA A 192 -7.33 -0.45 12.36
CA ALA A 192 -8.31 -0.99 11.42
C ALA A 192 -8.52 -0.09 10.21
N ARG A 193 -8.55 1.25 10.40
CA ARG A 193 -8.63 2.22 9.31
C ARG A 193 -7.37 2.25 8.45
N HIS A 194 -6.19 2.29 9.07
CA HIS A 194 -4.92 2.37 8.34
C HIS A 194 -4.66 1.08 7.53
N TYR A 195 -4.90 -0.10 8.10
CA TYR A 195 -4.82 -1.37 7.37
C TYR A 195 -5.80 -1.43 6.20
N LYS A 196 -7.06 -1.00 6.40
CA LYS A 196 -8.03 -0.92 5.31
C LYS A 196 -7.56 -0.01 4.18
N ARG A 197 -6.91 1.11 4.51
CA ARG A 197 -6.35 2.05 3.51
C ARG A 197 -5.16 1.46 2.77
N VAL A 198 -4.21 0.82 3.47
CA VAL A 198 -3.10 0.11 2.82
C VAL A 198 -3.62 -0.96 1.87
N ALA A 199 -4.57 -1.79 2.33
CA ALA A 199 -5.19 -2.83 1.50
C ALA A 199 -5.88 -2.26 0.25
N ALA A 200 -6.60 -1.14 0.39
CA ALA A 200 -7.28 -0.50 -0.74
C ALA A 200 -6.29 0.01 -1.80
N HIS A 201 -5.21 0.67 -1.39
CA HIS A 201 -4.19 1.14 -2.33
C HIS A 201 -3.41 -0.01 -2.97
N LEU A 202 -3.09 -1.08 -2.21
CA LEU A 202 -2.50 -2.29 -2.79
C LEU A 202 -3.42 -2.92 -3.84
N ALA A 203 -4.73 -2.92 -3.58
CA ALA A 203 -5.70 -3.40 -4.54
C ALA A 203 -5.71 -2.53 -5.81
N ASN A 204 -5.72 -1.20 -5.70
CA ASN A 204 -5.64 -0.30 -6.87
C ASN A 204 -4.46 -0.64 -7.79
N ILE A 205 -3.29 -0.89 -7.20
CA ILE A 205 -2.09 -1.28 -7.93
C ILE A 205 -2.27 -2.65 -8.61
N ALA A 206 -2.89 -3.63 -7.92
CA ALA A 206 -3.22 -4.92 -8.52
C ALA A 206 -4.22 -4.81 -9.69
N THR A 207 -5.22 -3.92 -9.61
CA THR A 207 -6.16 -3.65 -10.71
C THR A 207 -5.45 -3.07 -11.92
N ALA A 208 -4.49 -2.15 -11.71
CA ALA A 208 -3.65 -1.62 -12.77
C ALA A 208 -2.84 -2.72 -13.48
N ALA A 209 -2.31 -3.68 -12.71
CA ALA A 209 -1.55 -4.82 -13.24
C ALA A 209 -2.40 -5.76 -14.13
N LEU A 210 -3.74 -5.73 -14.00
CA LEU A 210 -4.68 -6.44 -14.87
C LEU A 210 -5.05 -5.65 -16.14
N GLY A 211 -4.46 -4.46 -16.36
CA GLY A 211 -4.76 -3.59 -17.50
C GLY A 211 -6.15 -2.93 -17.43
N ARG A 212 -6.82 -2.98 -16.28
CA ARG A 212 -8.18 -2.46 -16.07
C ARG A 212 -8.15 -1.00 -15.63
N LEU A 213 -7.73 -0.13 -16.53
CA LEU A 213 -7.51 1.29 -16.22
C LEU A 213 -8.79 2.05 -15.88
N GLU A 214 -9.91 1.66 -16.48
CA GLU A 214 -11.23 2.25 -16.20
C GLU A 214 -11.76 1.88 -14.81
N ASP A 215 -11.27 0.78 -14.24
CA ASP A 215 -11.63 0.28 -12.92
C ASP A 215 -10.67 0.78 -11.81
N LEU A 216 -9.70 1.64 -12.14
CA LEU A 216 -8.83 2.26 -11.14
C LEU A 216 -9.67 3.09 -10.16
N ASP A 217 -9.44 2.90 -8.86
CA ASP A 217 -10.24 3.47 -7.77
C ASP A 217 -11.70 2.98 -7.68
N PHE A 218 -12.19 2.17 -8.64
CA PHE A 218 -13.53 1.62 -8.68
C PHE A 218 -13.51 0.12 -8.43
N TYR A 219 -13.87 -0.28 -7.21
CA TYR A 219 -14.30 -1.64 -6.95
C TYR A 219 -15.81 -1.67 -7.13
N PRO A 220 -16.37 -2.46 -8.06
CA PRO A 220 -17.78 -2.79 -7.96
C PRO A 220 -17.91 -3.51 -6.62
N ASP A 221 -18.57 -2.86 -5.67
CA ASP A 221 -19.15 -3.53 -4.53
C ASP A 221 -20.20 -4.48 -5.14
N GLU A 222 -19.80 -5.71 -5.50
CA GLU A 222 -20.74 -6.78 -5.89
C GLU A 222 -21.61 -7.23 -4.69
N ASP A 223 -21.65 -6.44 -3.61
CA ASP A 223 -22.46 -6.60 -2.41
C ASP A 223 -23.58 -5.53 -2.27
N ASP A 224 -23.89 -4.75 -3.31
CA ASP A 224 -25.22 -4.10 -3.44
C ASP A 224 -26.26 -5.10 -4.01
N GLY A 225 -26.15 -6.35 -3.55
CA GLY A 225 -26.89 -7.50 -4.03
C GLY A 225 -27.19 -8.50 -2.92
N ASP A 226 -27.68 -8.03 -1.77
CA ASP A 226 -28.79 -8.66 -1.03
C ASP A 226 -29.11 -7.89 0.27
N ALA A 227 -30.36 -7.40 0.32
CA ALA A 227 -31.17 -6.93 1.47
C ALA A 227 -30.81 -5.60 2.16
#